data_AF-A0A2A8ATY8-F1
#
_entry.id   AF-A0A2A8ATY8-F1
#
_cell.length_a   1.000
_cell.length_b   1.000
_cell.length_c   1.000
_cell.angle_alpha   90.00
_cell.angle_beta   90.00
_cell.angle_gamma   90.00
#
_symmetry.space_group_name_H-M   'P 1'
#
loop_
_entity.id
_entity.type
_entity.pdbx_description
1 polymer ?
#
loop_
_entity_poly.entity_id
_entity_poly.type
_entity_poly.pdbx_seq_one_letter_code
_entity_poly.pdbx_strand_id
1 'polypeptide(L)'
;MMKAWKNIFVLCSFLLMLSGCFHQEEKKVEPKKKESIPETKEYGGRELKKVGQKVKETGWGTFKLEQIQSVNQTFEVAPMKIHIQDVKVISLSQMSKDAKNTLKVFTALTPEEVKRRLGDKVSQEDAELYASISGTEISDTIRYVEITYKVENSGNKNMQFFSMNDVVINDKQHFKVATQNFLYDEDTLVGTKNVSREDYKPGETRNGIIGLILDDGKEKVKDIKFTTDNVVAADAETQDVVKEAQTFNISLSE
;
A
#
# COMPACT_ATOMS: atom_id res chain seq x y z
N MET A 1 -87.47 5.83 18.77
CA MET A 1 -88.68 5.75 17.92
C MET A 1 -88.26 5.91 16.46
N MET A 2 -88.41 4.85 15.66
CA MET A 2 -88.17 4.85 14.21
C MET A 2 -89.37 5.44 13.46
N LYS A 3 -89.10 6.10 12.33
CA LYS A 3 -89.90 6.17 11.08
C LYS A 3 -89.08 7.04 10.10
N ALA A 4 -88.38 6.50 9.08
CA ALA A 4 -88.86 5.85 7.85
C ALA A 4 -89.93 6.73 7.16
N TRP A 5 -89.91 7.09 5.88
CA TRP A 5 -89.11 6.73 4.70
C TRP A 5 -89.73 7.51 3.50
N LYS A 6 -89.20 7.27 2.29
CA LYS A 6 -89.72 7.57 0.93
C LYS A 6 -89.18 8.87 0.31
N ASN A 7 -88.31 8.84 -0.72
CA ASN A 7 -88.30 8.20 -2.06
C ASN A 7 -88.73 9.18 -3.16
N ILE A 8 -88.01 9.09 -4.29
CA ILE A 8 -88.33 9.41 -5.70
C ILE A 8 -87.26 10.36 -6.29
N PHE A 9 -86.20 9.84 -6.94
CA PHE A 9 -86.05 9.48 -8.37
C PHE A 9 -86.25 10.64 -9.36
N VAL A 10 -85.20 10.95 -10.17
CA VAL A 10 -85.25 11.03 -11.66
C VAL A 10 -83.89 11.46 -12.26
N LEU A 11 -83.39 10.57 -13.14
CA LEU A 11 -82.47 10.68 -14.30
C LEU A 11 -81.08 11.36 -14.16
N CYS A 12 -79.97 10.62 -14.28
CA CYS A 12 -79.32 10.11 -15.52
C CYS A 12 -78.96 11.20 -16.54
N SER A 13 -77.68 11.56 -16.66
CA SER A 13 -76.83 11.11 -17.79
C SER A 13 -75.36 11.59 -17.66
N PHE A 14 -74.47 10.59 -17.66
CA PHE A 14 -73.12 10.53 -18.23
C PHE A 14 -72.38 11.84 -18.59
N LEU A 15 -71.22 12.05 -17.95
CA LEU A 15 -69.97 12.15 -18.70
C LEU A 15 -68.77 11.71 -17.86
N LEU A 16 -67.96 10.90 -18.52
CA LEU A 16 -66.88 10.05 -18.07
C LEU A 16 -65.57 10.82 -17.93
N MET A 17 -64.73 10.33 -17.01
CA MET A 17 -63.25 10.36 -17.01
C MET A 17 -62.57 11.59 -16.40
N LEU A 18 -61.96 11.40 -15.23
CA LEU A 18 -60.55 10.97 -15.16
C LEU A 18 -60.21 10.58 -13.72
N SER A 19 -59.89 9.29 -13.56
CA SER A 19 -59.37 8.66 -12.35
C SER A 19 -57.96 9.17 -12.03
N GLY A 20 -57.83 9.94 -10.96
CA GLY A 20 -56.56 10.25 -10.31
C GLY A 20 -56.52 9.67 -8.91
N CYS A 21 -56.42 8.34 -8.77
CA CYS A 21 -56.05 7.72 -7.51
C CYS A 21 -54.59 8.06 -7.22
N PHE A 22 -54.36 9.00 -6.31
CA PHE A 22 -53.09 9.16 -5.63
C PHE A 22 -52.89 7.93 -4.71
N HIS A 23 -52.31 6.86 -5.26
CA HIS A 23 -51.60 5.88 -4.46
C HIS A 23 -50.19 6.41 -4.23
N GLN A 24 -49.90 6.75 -2.99
CA GLN A 24 -48.56 7.06 -2.53
C GLN A 24 -47.79 5.73 -2.53
N GLU A 25 -47.09 5.43 -3.63
CA GLU A 25 -46.11 4.35 -3.67
C GLU A 25 -45.00 4.68 -2.67
N GLU A 26 -45.02 4.00 -1.52
CA GLU A 26 -43.83 3.81 -0.73
C GLU A 26 -42.79 3.15 -1.62
N LYS A 27 -41.79 3.92 -2.05
CA LYS A 27 -40.55 3.36 -2.59
C LYS A 27 -40.01 2.41 -1.55
N LYS A 28 -40.21 1.10 -1.76
CA LYS A 28 -39.41 0.05 -1.13
C LYS A 28 -37.96 0.42 -1.37
N VAL A 29 -37.30 0.92 -0.33
CA VAL A 29 -35.85 0.99 -0.29
C VAL A 29 -35.42 -0.48 -0.32
N GLU A 30 -34.99 -0.94 -1.50
CA GLU A 30 -34.28 -2.22 -1.59
C GLU A 30 -33.17 -2.17 -0.55
N PRO A 31 -33.07 -3.16 0.37
CA PRO A 31 -31.94 -3.22 1.26
C PRO A 31 -30.70 -3.27 0.39
N LYS A 32 -29.85 -2.23 0.44
CA LYS A 32 -28.52 -2.25 -0.19
C LYS A 32 -27.91 -3.58 0.18
N LYS A 33 -27.77 -4.47 -0.80
CA LYS A 33 -27.09 -5.75 -0.66
C LYS A 33 -25.76 -5.40 0.01
N LYS A 34 -25.55 -5.83 1.27
CA LYS A 34 -24.22 -5.73 1.89
C LYS A 34 -23.30 -6.46 0.94
N GLU A 35 -22.50 -5.74 0.16
CA GLU A 35 -21.46 -6.35 -0.65
C GLU A 35 -20.63 -7.19 0.31
N SER A 36 -20.65 -8.52 0.10
CA SER A 36 -19.81 -9.42 0.84
C SER A 36 -18.38 -9.14 0.41
N ILE A 37 -17.59 -8.56 1.30
CA ILE A 37 -16.15 -8.37 1.07
C ILE A 37 -15.53 -9.78 1.01
N PRO A 38 -14.83 -10.15 -0.07
CA PRO A 38 -14.15 -11.44 -0.15
C PRO A 38 -13.12 -11.56 0.98
N GLU A 39 -13.04 -12.76 1.56
CA GLU A 39 -12.09 -13.08 2.63
C GLU A 39 -10.96 -13.97 2.09
N THR A 40 -9.74 -13.73 2.55
CA THR A 40 -8.56 -14.51 2.20
C THR A 40 -7.73 -14.84 3.45
N LYS A 41 -6.87 -15.85 3.32
CA LYS A 41 -5.87 -16.22 4.33
C LYS A 41 -4.46 -15.82 3.93
N GLU A 42 -4.26 -15.45 2.66
CA GLU A 42 -3.00 -14.90 2.17
C GLU A 42 -2.98 -13.39 2.32
N TYR A 43 -1.84 -12.78 1.96
CA TYR A 43 -1.71 -11.32 1.96
C TYR A 43 -2.78 -10.66 1.08
N GLY A 44 -3.68 -9.89 1.70
CA GLY A 44 -4.85 -9.31 1.05
C GLY A 44 -4.54 -8.35 -0.11
N GLY A 45 -3.37 -7.71 -0.11
CA GLY A 45 -2.94 -6.79 -1.18
C GLY A 45 -2.75 -7.45 -2.55
N ARG A 46 -2.45 -8.76 -2.61
CA ARG A 46 -2.24 -9.52 -3.86
C ARG A 46 -3.51 -9.61 -4.70
N GLU A 47 -4.67 -9.64 -4.06
CA GLU A 47 -5.96 -9.81 -4.75
C GLU A 47 -6.53 -8.50 -5.30
N LEU A 48 -5.97 -7.35 -4.92
CA LEU A 48 -6.42 -6.02 -5.33
C LEU A 48 -5.97 -5.66 -6.76
N LYS A 49 -6.94 -5.53 -7.67
CA LYS A 49 -6.72 -5.25 -9.10
C LYS A 49 -7.47 -4.02 -9.61
N LYS A 50 -8.48 -3.54 -8.89
CA LYS A 50 -9.31 -2.39 -9.30
C LYS A 50 -9.51 -1.39 -8.16
N VAL A 51 -9.42 -0.09 -8.46
CA VAL A 51 -9.69 0.96 -7.47
C VAL A 51 -11.07 0.76 -6.84
N GLY A 52 -11.14 0.89 -5.52
CA GLY A 52 -12.33 0.63 -4.71
C GLY A 52 -12.54 -0.82 -4.31
N GLN A 53 -11.83 -1.77 -4.92
CA GLN A 53 -11.89 -3.19 -4.53
C GLN A 53 -11.45 -3.35 -3.08
N LYS A 54 -12.17 -4.21 -2.35
CA LYS A 54 -11.88 -4.56 -0.97
C LYS A 54 -11.62 -6.04 -0.82
N VAL A 55 -10.72 -6.40 0.08
CA VAL A 55 -10.41 -7.77 0.47
C VAL A 55 -10.16 -7.77 1.97
N LYS A 56 -10.70 -8.75 2.68
CA LYS A 56 -10.45 -8.91 4.12
C LYS A 56 -9.51 -10.08 4.33
N GLU A 57 -8.37 -9.81 4.93
CA GLU A 57 -7.45 -10.85 5.37
C GLU A 57 -7.82 -11.32 6.77
N THR A 58 -7.97 -12.63 6.91
CA THR A 58 -8.43 -13.25 8.15
C THR A 58 -7.41 -13.04 9.26
N GLY A 59 -7.83 -12.40 10.36
CA GLY A 59 -6.96 -12.12 11.51
C GLY A 59 -6.08 -10.87 11.37
N TRP A 60 -6.10 -10.20 10.21
CA TRP A 60 -5.27 -9.02 9.96
C TRP A 60 -6.09 -7.74 9.82
N GLY A 61 -6.87 -7.60 8.76
CA GLY A 61 -7.65 -6.38 8.50
C GLY A 61 -8.32 -6.37 7.12
N THR A 62 -8.98 -5.27 6.80
CA THR A 62 -9.64 -5.04 5.51
C THR A 62 -8.83 -4.06 4.68
N PHE A 63 -8.34 -4.56 3.54
CA PHE A 63 -7.63 -3.81 2.52
C PHE A 63 -8.61 -3.20 1.54
N LYS A 64 -8.31 -1.99 1.06
CA LYS A 64 -9.03 -1.33 -0.03
C LYS A 64 -8.03 -0.65 -0.96
N LEU A 65 -8.14 -0.93 -2.25
CA LEU A 65 -7.30 -0.30 -3.27
C LEU A 65 -7.77 1.14 -3.51
N GLU A 66 -6.91 2.12 -3.22
CA GLU A 66 -7.22 3.54 -3.45
C GLU A 66 -6.65 4.04 -4.77
N GLN A 67 -5.47 3.56 -5.16
CA GLN A 67 -4.81 3.92 -6.43
C GLN A 67 -4.05 2.70 -6.96
N ILE A 68 -3.99 2.56 -8.28
CA ILE A 68 -3.15 1.57 -8.96
C ILE A 68 -2.62 2.17 -10.25
N GLN A 69 -1.33 2.01 -10.48
CA GLN A 69 -0.67 2.38 -11.72
C GLN A 69 0.22 1.22 -12.13
N SER A 70 0.02 0.71 -13.35
CA SER A 70 0.99 -0.18 -13.96
C SER A 70 2.11 0.67 -14.55
N VAL A 71 3.32 0.49 -14.04
CA VAL A 71 4.50 1.29 -14.37
C VAL A 71 5.21 0.66 -15.56
N ASN A 72 5.54 -0.64 -15.47
CA ASN A 72 6.25 -1.41 -16.49
C ASN A 72 7.51 -0.71 -17.03
N GLN A 73 8.29 -0.12 -16.13
CA GLN A 73 9.54 0.58 -16.47
C GLN A 73 10.74 -0.20 -15.93
N THR A 74 11.82 -0.18 -16.70
CA THR A 74 13.10 -0.78 -16.31
C THR A 74 14.15 0.30 -16.12
N PHE A 75 14.85 0.25 -14.99
CA PHE A 75 15.95 1.13 -14.63
C PHE A 75 17.25 0.32 -14.57
N GLU A 76 18.30 0.80 -15.23
CA GLU A 76 19.56 0.07 -15.34
C GLU A 76 20.65 0.69 -14.46
N VAL A 77 21.26 -0.13 -13.61
CA VAL A 77 22.43 0.20 -12.79
C VAL A 77 23.46 -0.89 -13.01
N ALA A 78 24.32 -0.71 -14.02
CA ALA A 78 25.19 -1.77 -14.57
C ALA A 78 25.78 -2.75 -13.53
N PRO A 79 25.65 -4.08 -13.73
CA PRO A 79 24.87 -4.80 -14.75
C PRO A 79 23.43 -5.13 -14.30
N MET A 80 22.96 -4.48 -13.23
CA MET A 80 21.68 -4.74 -12.59
C MET A 80 20.54 -4.03 -13.34
N LYS A 81 19.40 -4.70 -13.45
CA LYS A 81 18.17 -4.15 -14.01
C LYS A 81 17.06 -4.25 -12.98
N ILE A 82 16.41 -3.12 -12.70
CA ILE A 82 15.27 -3.03 -11.79
C ILE A 82 14.03 -2.78 -12.63
N HIS A 83 13.13 -3.76 -12.69
CA HIS A 83 11.86 -3.65 -13.40
C HIS A 83 10.73 -3.38 -12.42
N ILE A 84 10.15 -2.19 -12.45
CA ILE A 84 8.99 -1.81 -11.66
C ILE A 84 7.73 -2.24 -12.41
N GLN A 85 6.95 -3.11 -11.79
CA GLN A 85 5.72 -3.63 -12.38
C GLN A 85 4.56 -2.69 -12.07
N ASP A 86 4.17 -2.61 -10.80
CA ASP A 86 3.00 -1.87 -10.36
C ASP A 86 3.29 -1.07 -9.10
N VAL A 87 2.60 0.06 -8.97
CA VAL A 87 2.51 0.85 -7.75
C VAL A 87 1.05 0.93 -7.34
N LYS A 88 0.76 0.59 -6.08
CA LYS A 88 -0.58 0.72 -5.49
C LYS A 88 -0.53 1.61 -4.26
N VAL A 89 -1.64 2.31 -4.02
CA VAL A 89 -1.93 2.91 -2.70
C VAL A 89 -3.10 2.15 -2.11
N ILE A 90 -2.89 1.60 -0.91
CA ILE A 90 -3.87 0.74 -0.26
C ILE A 90 -4.19 1.32 1.11
N SER A 91 -5.48 1.41 1.43
CA SER A 91 -5.91 1.70 2.80
C SER A 91 -6.15 0.40 3.55
N LEU A 92 -5.69 0.32 4.79
CA LEU A 92 -5.92 -0.80 5.68
C LEU A 92 -6.77 -0.32 6.86
N SER A 93 -7.86 -1.02 7.14
CA SER A 93 -8.85 -0.68 8.17
C SER A 93 -9.32 -1.93 8.92
N GLN A 94 -10.08 -1.76 10.00
CA GLN A 94 -10.61 -2.87 10.80
C GLN A 94 -9.51 -3.86 11.22
N MET A 95 -8.33 -3.32 11.54
CA MET A 95 -7.15 -4.10 11.87
C MET A 95 -7.31 -4.80 13.21
N SER A 96 -6.77 -6.02 13.32
CA SER A 96 -6.58 -6.66 14.61
C SER A 96 -5.55 -5.90 15.45
N LYS A 97 -5.56 -6.14 16.77
CA LYS A 97 -4.56 -5.57 17.67
C LYS A 97 -3.15 -6.01 17.29
N ASP A 98 -2.98 -7.26 16.87
CA ASP A 98 -1.69 -7.82 16.48
C ASP A 98 -1.17 -7.21 15.17
N ALA A 99 -2.06 -6.94 14.21
CA ALA A 99 -1.71 -6.21 12.99
C ALA A 99 -1.22 -4.79 13.31
N LYS A 100 -1.93 -4.06 14.17
CA LYS A 100 -1.51 -2.71 14.62
C LYS A 100 -0.15 -2.74 15.32
N ASN A 101 0.06 -3.68 16.24
CA ASN A 101 1.32 -3.81 16.97
C ASN A 101 2.48 -4.14 16.03
N THR A 102 2.25 -5.01 15.05
CA THR A 102 3.26 -5.36 14.04
C THR A 102 3.61 -4.14 13.19
N LEU A 103 2.62 -3.42 12.67
CA LEU A 103 2.82 -2.23 11.82
C LEU A 103 3.53 -1.08 12.57
N LYS A 104 3.27 -0.93 13.87
CA LYS A 104 3.93 0.07 14.73
C LYS A 104 5.46 -0.02 14.66
N VAL A 105 6.02 -1.23 14.61
CA VAL A 105 7.48 -1.45 14.56
C VAL A 105 8.10 -0.78 13.34
N PHE A 106 7.43 -0.80 12.19
CA PHE A 106 7.93 -0.25 10.93
C PHE A 106 7.81 1.29 10.82
N THR A 107 7.25 1.92 11.84
CA THR A 107 7.20 3.39 11.97
C THR A 107 8.23 3.94 12.95
N ALA A 108 9.02 3.06 13.58
CA ALA A 108 10.06 3.45 14.53
C ALA A 108 11.21 4.20 13.83
N LEU A 109 11.82 5.13 14.55
CA LEU A 109 13.06 5.79 14.14
C LEU A 109 14.23 4.80 14.18
N THR A 110 15.22 5.00 13.30
CA THR A 110 16.49 4.29 13.42
C THR A 110 17.38 4.96 14.48
N PRO A 111 18.33 4.25 15.10
CA PRO A 111 19.25 4.85 16.07
C PRO A 111 20.00 6.07 15.50
N GLU A 112 20.36 6.05 14.23
CA GLU A 112 21.03 7.17 13.54
C GLU A 112 20.11 8.39 13.45
N GLU A 113 18.82 8.17 13.18
CA GLU A 113 17.83 9.24 13.12
C GLU A 113 17.56 9.83 14.51
N VAL A 114 17.57 9.00 15.55
CA VAL A 114 17.50 9.48 16.95
C VAL A 114 18.70 10.39 17.25
N LYS A 115 19.92 9.94 16.93
CA LYS A 115 21.14 10.74 17.13
C LYS A 115 21.11 12.05 16.34
N ARG A 116 20.62 12.03 15.09
CA ARG A 116 20.47 13.25 14.28
C ARG A 116 19.52 14.26 14.91
N ARG A 117 18.42 13.80 15.53
CA ARG A 117 17.41 14.67 16.16
C ARG A 117 17.84 15.20 17.52
N LEU A 118 18.48 14.35 18.33
CA LEU A 118 18.84 14.68 19.72
C LEU A 118 20.29 15.18 19.86
N GLY A 119 21.08 15.11 18.78
CA GLY A 119 22.48 15.49 18.70
C GLY A 119 23.43 14.43 19.24
N ASP A 120 24.74 14.65 19.03
CA ASP A 120 25.84 13.72 19.39
C ASP A 120 26.00 13.47 20.90
N LYS A 121 25.13 14.03 21.74
CA LYS A 121 25.14 13.84 23.20
C LYS A 121 24.44 12.56 23.64
N VAL A 122 23.65 11.93 22.76
CA VAL A 122 22.96 10.68 23.04
C VAL A 122 23.91 9.52 22.75
N SER A 123 24.10 8.65 23.76
CA SER A 123 24.93 7.45 23.61
C SER A 123 24.34 6.50 22.56
N GLN A 124 25.13 5.55 22.06
CA GLN A 124 24.60 4.53 21.15
C GLN A 124 23.48 3.71 21.81
N GLU A 125 23.68 3.30 23.07
CA GLU A 125 22.71 2.51 23.83
C GLU A 125 21.40 3.29 24.04
N ASP A 126 21.48 4.57 24.39
CA ASP A 126 20.29 5.41 24.54
C ASP A 126 19.55 5.57 23.20
N ALA A 127 20.28 5.78 22.10
CA ALA A 127 19.70 5.92 20.78
C ALA A 127 18.95 4.65 20.34
N GLU A 128 19.50 3.47 20.63
CA GLU A 128 18.86 2.18 20.40
C GLU A 128 17.60 1.99 21.25
N LEU A 129 17.68 2.34 22.54
CA LEU A 129 16.52 2.30 23.43
C LEU A 129 15.40 3.21 22.93
N TYR A 130 15.71 4.48 22.61
CA TYR A 130 14.74 5.42 22.05
C TYR A 130 14.15 4.94 20.74
N ALA A 131 14.98 4.45 19.82
CA ALA A 131 14.53 3.86 18.56
C ALA A 131 13.50 2.74 18.81
N SER A 132 13.80 1.81 19.72
CA SER A 132 12.94 0.66 20.02
C SER A 132 11.53 1.04 20.52
N ILE A 133 11.38 2.20 21.17
CA ILE A 133 10.10 2.69 21.71
C ILE A 133 9.45 3.80 20.88
N SER A 134 10.11 4.26 19.81
CA SER A 134 9.68 5.42 19.02
C SER A 134 8.58 5.13 18.00
N GLY A 135 8.17 3.86 17.84
CA GLY A 135 7.10 3.48 16.93
C GLY A 135 5.81 4.27 17.20
N THR A 136 5.20 4.76 16.13
CA THR A 136 3.96 5.55 16.17
C THR A 136 2.76 4.63 16.32
N GLU A 137 1.81 5.03 17.18
CA GLU A 137 0.55 4.29 17.33
C GLU A 137 -0.23 4.22 16.02
N ILE A 138 -0.69 3.02 15.67
CA ILE A 138 -1.42 2.78 14.43
C ILE A 138 -2.90 3.11 14.62
N SER A 139 -3.36 4.11 13.88
CA SER A 139 -4.76 4.55 13.87
C SER A 139 -5.70 3.43 13.38
N ASP A 140 -7.02 3.67 13.43
CA ASP A 140 -8.01 2.69 12.95
C ASP A 140 -7.99 2.49 11.42
N THR A 141 -7.37 3.42 10.70
CA THR A 141 -7.19 3.32 9.26
C THR A 141 -5.89 3.99 8.86
N ILE A 142 -5.00 3.23 8.21
CA ILE A 142 -3.77 3.75 7.62
C ILE A 142 -3.83 3.65 6.11
N ARG A 143 -2.93 4.38 5.43
CA ARG A 143 -2.60 4.14 4.02
C ARG A 143 -1.14 3.74 3.90
N TYR A 144 -0.83 2.95 2.88
CA TYR A 144 0.54 2.63 2.52
C TYR A 144 0.69 2.58 0.99
N VAL A 145 1.92 2.77 0.53
CA VAL A 145 2.32 2.49 -0.85
C VAL A 145 2.85 1.07 -0.93
N GLU A 146 2.38 0.33 -1.93
CA GLU A 146 2.91 -0.98 -2.34
C GLU A 146 3.64 -0.82 -3.68
N ILE A 147 4.90 -1.25 -3.77
CA ILE A 147 5.69 -1.27 -5.00
C ILE A 147 6.08 -2.72 -5.28
N THR A 148 5.63 -3.25 -6.41
CA THR A 148 6.03 -4.58 -6.88
C THR A 148 7.07 -4.45 -7.97
N TYR A 149 8.19 -5.17 -7.83
CA TYR A 149 9.31 -5.06 -8.75
C TYR A 149 10.04 -6.39 -8.93
N LYS A 150 10.96 -6.40 -9.90
CA LYS A 150 11.89 -7.48 -10.17
C LYS A 150 13.30 -6.91 -10.32
N VAL A 151 14.30 -7.63 -9.84
CA VAL A 151 15.72 -7.31 -10.05
C VAL A 151 16.38 -8.43 -10.83
N GLU A 152 17.19 -8.08 -11.82
CA GLU A 152 17.95 -9.01 -12.64
C GLU A 152 19.43 -8.63 -12.68
N ASN A 153 20.32 -9.61 -12.50
CA ASN A 153 21.73 -9.46 -12.83
C ASN A 153 21.98 -9.92 -14.27
N SER A 154 22.10 -8.97 -15.19
CA SER A 154 22.38 -9.27 -16.61
C SER A 154 23.87 -9.45 -16.91
N GLY A 155 24.72 -9.40 -15.89
CA GLY A 155 26.17 -9.52 -15.99
C GLY A 155 26.65 -10.97 -15.92
N ASN A 156 27.98 -11.12 -15.90
CA ASN A 156 28.67 -12.41 -15.85
C ASN A 156 29.42 -12.66 -14.53
N LYS A 157 29.21 -11.81 -13.52
CA LYS A 157 29.77 -11.93 -12.17
C LYS A 157 28.66 -11.92 -11.14
N ASN A 158 28.93 -12.45 -9.95
CA ASN A 158 28.07 -12.25 -8.79
C ASN A 158 28.10 -10.78 -8.37
N MET A 159 26.94 -10.22 -8.07
CA MET A 159 26.78 -8.81 -7.74
C MET A 159 26.11 -8.65 -6.38
N GLN A 160 26.75 -7.90 -5.49
CA GLN A 160 26.10 -7.38 -4.29
C GLN A 160 25.41 -6.08 -4.67
N PHE A 161 24.07 -6.04 -4.53
CA PHE A 161 23.28 -4.87 -4.91
C PHE A 161 21.94 -4.83 -4.18
N PHE A 162 21.66 -3.74 -3.48
CA PHE A 162 20.33 -3.47 -2.95
C PHE A 162 19.60 -2.46 -3.83
N SER A 163 18.46 -2.89 -4.39
CA SER A 163 17.78 -2.17 -5.48
C SER A 163 17.08 -0.87 -5.06
N MET A 164 16.56 -0.78 -3.84
CA MET A 164 15.86 0.40 -3.34
C MET A 164 16.21 0.62 -1.88
N ASN A 165 17.30 1.32 -1.61
CA ASN A 165 17.71 1.64 -0.24
C ASN A 165 16.79 2.70 0.38
N ASP A 166 16.59 3.78 -0.36
CA ASP A 166 15.76 4.90 0.05
C ASP A 166 14.63 5.11 -0.95
N VAL A 167 13.43 5.39 -0.45
CA VAL A 167 12.26 5.76 -1.25
C VAL A 167 11.73 7.10 -0.76
N VAL A 168 11.43 8.00 -1.70
CA VAL A 168 10.81 9.30 -1.42
C VAL A 168 9.48 9.36 -2.15
N ILE A 169 8.41 9.66 -1.42
CA ILE A 169 7.06 9.81 -1.96
C ILE A 169 6.70 11.30 -2.00
N ASN A 170 6.25 11.78 -3.16
CA ASN A 170 5.81 13.17 -3.38
C ASN A 170 6.85 14.23 -2.97
N ASP A 171 8.14 13.92 -3.08
CA ASP A 171 9.26 14.75 -2.59
C ASP A 171 9.14 15.22 -1.11
N LYS A 172 8.35 14.50 -0.30
CA LYS A 172 8.01 14.90 1.08
C LYS A 172 8.31 13.81 2.10
N GLN A 173 7.91 12.59 1.80
CA GLN A 173 7.99 11.48 2.75
C GLN A 173 9.18 10.60 2.39
N HIS A 174 10.15 10.50 3.30
CA HIS A 174 11.38 9.75 3.11
C HIS A 174 11.32 8.44 3.88
N PHE A 175 11.69 7.35 3.22
CA PHE A 175 11.66 6.00 3.77
C PHE A 175 12.99 5.30 3.55
N LYS A 176 13.51 4.68 4.60
CA LYS A 176 14.57 3.68 4.52
C LYS A 176 13.93 2.30 4.40
N VAL A 177 14.02 1.69 3.22
CA VAL A 177 13.31 0.45 2.92
C VAL A 177 13.72 -0.70 3.84
N ALA A 178 15.02 -0.80 4.15
CA ALA A 178 15.55 -1.87 5.00
C ALA A 178 14.90 -1.95 6.39
N THR A 179 14.39 -0.84 6.92
CA THR A 179 13.79 -0.77 8.28
C THR A 179 12.31 -0.47 8.27
N GLN A 180 11.77 0.12 7.20
CA GLN A 180 10.39 0.60 7.15
C GLN A 180 9.50 -0.20 6.17
N ASN A 181 10.06 -1.14 5.43
CA ASN A 181 9.27 -2.08 4.65
C ASN A 181 8.59 -3.12 5.55
N PHE A 182 7.26 -3.10 5.64
CA PHE A 182 6.51 -4.07 6.43
C PHE A 182 6.04 -5.29 5.62
N LEU A 183 6.17 -5.27 4.29
CA LEU A 183 5.86 -6.40 3.43
C LEU A 183 7.12 -7.22 3.21
N TYR A 184 7.18 -8.40 3.82
CA TYR A 184 8.32 -9.29 3.67
C TYR A 184 8.05 -10.30 2.56
N ASP A 185 8.79 -10.19 1.47
CA ASP A 185 9.05 -11.28 0.53
C ASP A 185 10.55 -11.58 0.60
N GLU A 186 10.93 -12.86 0.56
CA GLU A 186 12.28 -13.36 0.90
C GLU A 186 13.38 -12.62 0.11
N ASP A 187 13.04 -12.19 -1.09
CA ASP A 187 13.92 -11.55 -2.04
C ASP A 187 13.97 -10.01 -1.97
N THR A 188 13.18 -9.38 -1.10
CA THR A 188 13.03 -7.90 -1.09
C THR A 188 14.28 -7.19 -0.56
N LEU A 189 15.00 -7.79 0.40
CA LEU A 189 16.14 -7.17 1.10
C LEU A 189 17.51 -7.74 0.70
N VAL A 190 17.57 -8.43 -0.45
CA VAL A 190 18.79 -9.07 -0.98
C VAL A 190 19.87 -8.02 -1.25
N GLY A 191 21.12 -8.38 -0.96
CA GLY A 191 22.30 -7.51 -1.13
C GLY A 191 22.51 -6.49 -0.02
N THR A 192 21.57 -6.33 0.92
CA THR A 192 21.72 -5.40 2.05
C THR A 192 22.78 -5.89 3.04
N LYS A 193 23.71 -5.01 3.44
CA LYS A 193 24.66 -5.34 4.51
C LYS A 193 23.98 -5.63 5.86
N ASN A 194 22.74 -5.15 6.03
CA ASN A 194 22.01 -5.18 7.30
C ASN A 194 21.08 -6.40 7.48
N VAL A 195 20.62 -7.05 6.40
CA VAL A 195 19.56 -8.07 6.51
C VAL A 195 19.84 -9.35 5.70
N SER A 196 20.44 -9.26 4.51
CA SER A 196 20.68 -10.43 3.66
C SER A 196 22.02 -10.33 2.91
N ARG A 197 22.92 -11.30 3.17
CA ARG A 197 24.23 -11.45 2.51
C ARG A 197 24.16 -12.21 1.19
N GLU A 198 23.00 -12.26 0.55
CA GLU A 198 22.87 -12.97 -0.72
C GLU A 198 23.23 -12.07 -1.89
N ASP A 199 24.13 -12.55 -2.74
CA ASP A 199 24.52 -11.91 -3.98
C ASP A 199 23.66 -12.41 -5.14
N TYR A 200 23.44 -11.54 -6.12
CA TYR A 200 22.80 -11.92 -7.37
C TYR A 200 23.79 -12.65 -8.28
N LYS A 201 23.51 -13.91 -8.59
CA LYS A 201 24.28 -14.70 -9.57
C LYS A 201 24.05 -14.21 -10.99
N PRO A 202 24.99 -14.48 -11.93
CA PRO A 202 24.80 -14.20 -13.34
C PRO A 202 23.47 -14.75 -13.88
N GLY A 203 22.67 -13.90 -14.51
CA GLY A 203 21.35 -14.23 -15.06
C GLY A 203 20.25 -14.43 -14.02
N GLU A 204 20.53 -14.28 -12.72
CA GLU A 204 19.53 -14.44 -11.68
C GLU A 204 18.50 -13.31 -11.72
N THR A 205 17.26 -13.70 -11.43
CA THR A 205 16.11 -12.83 -11.33
C THR A 205 15.45 -13.06 -9.98
N ARG A 206 15.13 -11.98 -9.27
CA ARG A 206 14.40 -12.03 -8.00
C ARG A 206 13.25 -11.04 -8.00
N ASN A 207 12.14 -11.39 -7.37
CA ASN A 207 10.98 -10.51 -7.24
C ASN A 207 11.00 -9.81 -5.88
N GLY A 208 10.44 -8.62 -5.78
CA GLY A 208 10.34 -7.92 -4.51
C GLY A 208 9.02 -7.17 -4.38
N ILE A 209 8.62 -6.94 -3.13
CA ILE A 209 7.45 -6.14 -2.79
C ILE A 209 7.78 -5.25 -1.60
N ILE A 210 7.56 -3.96 -1.76
CA ILE A 210 7.80 -2.96 -0.71
C ILE A 210 6.47 -2.39 -0.25
N GLY A 211 6.22 -2.39 1.07
CA GLY A 211 5.09 -1.73 1.72
C GLY A 211 5.57 -0.65 2.67
N LEU A 212 5.24 0.62 2.37
CA LEU A 212 5.67 1.79 3.16
C LEU A 212 4.45 2.54 3.68
N ILE A 213 4.33 2.62 5.01
CA ILE A 213 3.20 3.30 5.68
C ILE A 213 3.32 4.80 5.44
N LEU A 214 2.32 5.40 4.80
CA LEU A 214 2.32 6.82 4.49
C LEU A 214 2.01 7.65 5.73
N ASP A 215 2.68 8.80 5.83
CA ASP A 215 2.23 9.91 6.68
C ASP A 215 0.92 10.44 6.08
N ASP A 216 -0.19 10.23 6.77
CA ASP A 216 -1.51 10.19 6.17
C ASP A 216 -2.21 11.56 6.12
N GLY A 217 -1.47 12.61 5.77
CA GLY A 217 -1.97 13.89 5.23
C GLY A 217 -2.83 13.78 3.96
N LYS A 218 -3.32 12.57 3.62
CA LYS A 218 -4.29 12.17 2.58
C LYS A 218 -4.01 12.64 1.17
N GLU A 219 -2.78 13.07 0.89
CA GLU A 219 -2.37 13.44 -0.46
C GLU A 219 -2.40 12.22 -1.40
N LYS A 220 -2.75 12.46 -2.67
CA LYS A 220 -2.62 11.47 -3.76
C LYS A 220 -1.13 11.23 -4.00
N VAL A 221 -0.73 9.98 -4.27
CA VAL A 221 0.67 9.68 -4.61
C VAL A 221 0.84 9.95 -6.10
N LYS A 222 1.76 10.85 -6.44
CA LYS A 222 1.98 11.34 -7.80
C LYS A 222 3.37 11.00 -8.31
N ASP A 223 4.34 10.99 -7.42
CA ASP A 223 5.73 10.70 -7.75
C ASP A 223 6.38 9.85 -6.67
N ILE A 224 7.28 8.99 -7.13
CA ILE A 224 8.12 8.12 -6.31
C ILE A 224 9.54 8.26 -6.82
N LYS A 225 10.47 8.63 -5.94
CA LYS A 225 11.90 8.53 -6.20
C LYS A 225 12.47 7.39 -5.40
N PHE A 226 13.39 6.62 -5.98
CA PHE A 226 14.13 5.61 -5.23
C PHE A 226 15.61 5.72 -5.52
N THR A 227 16.43 5.45 -4.51
CA THR A 227 17.89 5.45 -4.61
C THR A 227 18.41 4.03 -4.38
N THR A 228 19.27 3.57 -5.27
CA THR A 228 19.91 2.25 -5.18
C THR A 228 21.15 2.32 -4.31
N ASP A 229 21.63 1.18 -3.82
CA ASP A 229 22.99 1.08 -3.30
C ASP A 229 24.02 1.08 -4.45
N ASN A 230 25.30 1.17 -4.07
CA ASN A 230 26.41 0.87 -4.96
C ASN A 230 26.31 -0.59 -5.45
N VAL A 231 26.63 -0.80 -6.72
CA VAL A 231 26.80 -2.13 -7.28
C VAL A 231 28.25 -2.56 -7.05
N VAL A 232 28.44 -3.65 -6.31
CA VAL A 232 29.76 -4.18 -5.98
C VAL A 232 29.92 -5.57 -6.58
N ALA A 233 31.06 -5.82 -7.23
CA ALA A 233 31.40 -7.16 -7.67
C ALA A 233 31.72 -8.04 -6.46
N ALA A 234 30.90 -9.04 -6.18
CA ALA A 234 31.07 -9.92 -5.02
C ALA A 234 32.27 -10.87 -5.18
N ASP A 235 32.63 -11.20 -6.42
CA ASP A 235 33.70 -12.14 -6.76
C ASP A 235 35.11 -11.50 -6.78
N ALA A 236 35.24 -10.20 -6.50
CA ALA A 236 36.51 -9.50 -6.57
C ALA A 236 37.29 -9.61 -5.24
N GLU A 237 38.63 -9.76 -5.32
CA GLU A 237 39.51 -9.81 -4.13
C GLU A 237 39.46 -8.51 -3.31
N THR A 238 39.16 -7.39 -3.99
CA THR A 238 38.79 -6.10 -3.41
C THR A 238 37.33 -5.80 -3.71
N GLN A 239 36.61 -5.14 -2.79
CA GLN A 239 35.23 -4.69 -3.04
C GLN A 239 35.21 -3.60 -4.12
N ASP A 240 35.29 -4.02 -5.37
CA ASP A 240 35.32 -3.13 -6.51
C ASP A 240 33.89 -2.62 -6.79
N VAL A 241 33.70 -1.32 -6.57
CA VAL A 241 32.47 -0.64 -6.96
C VAL A 241 32.40 -0.60 -8.50
N VAL A 242 31.49 -1.38 -9.06
CA VAL A 242 31.22 -1.41 -10.51
C VAL A 242 30.39 -0.20 -10.92
N LYS A 243 29.47 0.23 -10.05
CA LYS A 243 28.64 1.41 -10.28
C LYS A 243 28.25 2.06 -8.96
N GLU A 244 28.36 3.38 -8.88
CA GLU A 244 27.85 4.15 -7.75
C GLU A 244 26.32 4.17 -7.72
N ALA A 245 25.76 4.40 -6.53
CA ALA A 245 24.35 4.61 -6.27
C ALA A 245 23.72 5.61 -7.24
N GLN A 246 22.48 5.32 -7.66
CA GLN A 246 21.70 6.19 -8.55
C GLN A 246 20.31 6.42 -8.01
N THR A 247 19.79 7.62 -8.24
CA THR A 247 18.40 7.98 -7.93
C THR A 247 17.57 8.00 -9.21
N PHE A 248 16.44 7.31 -9.17
CA PHE A 248 15.46 7.25 -10.26
C PHE A 248 14.13 7.86 -9.82
N ASN A 249 13.33 8.25 -10.80
CA ASN A 249 12.01 8.84 -10.59
C ASN A 249 10.94 8.07 -11.38
N ILE A 250 9.83 7.81 -10.73
CA ILE A 250 8.62 7.21 -11.29
C ILE A 250 7.52 8.24 -11.16
N SER A 251 7.02 8.74 -12.29
CA SER A 251 5.83 9.58 -12.33
C SER A 251 4.59 8.70 -12.47
N LEU A 252 3.68 8.81 -11.52
CA LEU A 252 2.39 8.13 -11.57
C LEU A 252 1.39 9.07 -12.25
N SER A 253 0.87 8.65 -13.40
CA SER A 253 -0.14 9.38 -14.18
C SER A 253 -1.37 9.73 -13.32
N GLU A 254 -2.01 10.87 -13.61
CA GLU A 254 -3.23 11.29 -12.91
C GLU A 254 -4.46 10.44 -13.25
#